data_AF-A0A2H3BH28-F1
#
_entry.id   AF-A0A2H3BH28-F1
#
_cell.length_a   1.000
_cell.length_b   1.000
_cell.length_c   1.000
_cell.angle_alpha   90.00
_cell.angle_beta   90.00
_cell.angle_gamma   90.00
#
_symmetry.space_group_name_H-M   'P 1'
#
loop_
_entity.id
_entity.type
_entity.pdbx_description
1 polymer ?
#
loop_
_entity_poly.entity_id
_entity_poly.type
_entity_poly.pdbx_seq_one_letter_code
_entity_poly.pdbx_strand_id
1 'polypeptide(L)'
;MVEDEPHALLECRANNGLSCRRRRFIQDITAIIPEISGFWSSLCSLIEQLWFLLRVFDIEGLLAKFIHDVLVIYNDVPMYVALLALWADSPVIQE
;
A
#
# COMPACT_ATOMS: atom_id res chain seq x y z
N MET A 1 17.31 1.93 -7.84
CA MET A 1 16.10 2.63 -8.31
C MET A 1 15.38 3.10 -7.05
N VAL A 2 15.02 4.38 -6.96
CA VAL A 2 14.26 4.89 -5.81
C VAL A 2 12.79 4.66 -6.14
N GLU A 3 12.11 3.93 -5.28
CA GLU A 3 10.66 3.75 -5.38
C GLU A 3 9.98 4.72 -4.42
N ASP A 4 8.86 5.32 -4.83
CA ASP A 4 7.98 6.06 -3.92
C ASP A 4 6.97 5.11 -3.26
N GLU A 5 6.40 5.51 -2.12
CA GLU A 5 5.47 4.65 -1.37
C GLU A 5 4.24 4.18 -2.18
N PRO A 6 3.53 5.04 -2.93
CA PRO A 6 2.39 4.61 -3.73
C PRO A 6 2.79 3.57 -4.79
N HIS A 7 3.90 3.77 -5.48
CA HIS A 7 4.39 2.79 -6.44
C HIS A 7 4.86 1.52 -5.74
N ALA A 8 5.64 1.60 -4.66
CA ALA A 8 6.11 0.45 -3.89
C ALA A 8 4.97 -0.43 -3.38
N LEU A 9 3.89 0.19 -2.88
CA LEU A 9 2.74 -0.52 -2.33
C LEU A 9 1.78 -1.03 -3.41
N LEU A 10 1.47 -0.22 -4.42
CA LEU A 10 0.36 -0.51 -5.32
C LEU A 10 0.79 -1.00 -6.70
N GLU A 11 1.98 -0.67 -7.20
CA GLU A 11 2.36 -0.96 -8.59
C GLU A 11 3.65 -1.78 -8.76
N CYS A 12 4.62 -1.68 -7.85
CA CYS A 12 5.94 -2.26 -7.99
C CYS A 12 5.88 -3.77 -8.29
N ARG A 13 6.55 -4.16 -9.38
CA ARG A 13 6.66 -5.56 -9.85
C ARG A 13 8.08 -6.09 -9.80
N ALA A 14 9.02 -5.33 -9.24
CA ALA A 14 10.44 -5.69 -9.17
C ALA A 14 10.69 -6.96 -8.35
N ASN A 15 9.73 -7.38 -7.50
CA ASN A 15 9.80 -8.58 -6.70
C ASN A 15 8.52 -9.43 -6.86
N ASN A 16 8.68 -10.72 -7.15
CA ASN A 16 7.56 -11.66 -7.30
C ASN A 16 6.74 -11.84 -6.01
N GLY A 17 7.39 -11.77 -4.85
CA GLY A 17 6.76 -11.76 -3.54
C GLY A 17 5.80 -10.59 -3.37
N LEU A 18 6.19 -9.38 -3.78
CA LEU A 18 5.31 -8.20 -3.77
C LEU A 18 4.06 -8.42 -4.64
N SER A 19 4.25 -8.94 -5.84
CA SER A 19 3.14 -9.22 -6.76
C SER A 19 2.13 -10.23 -6.17
N CYS A 20 2.61 -11.27 -5.48
CA CYS A 20 1.75 -12.23 -4.80
C CYS A 20 1.02 -11.61 -3.59
N ARG A 21 1.71 -10.83 -2.77
CA ARG A 21 1.14 -10.15 -1.60
C ARG A 21 0.06 -9.15 -2.00
N ARG A 22 0.33 -8.33 -3.03
CA ARG A 22 -0.66 -7.38 -3.56
C ARG A 22 -1.91 -8.07 -4.09
N ARG A 23 -1.75 -9.16 -4.85
CA ARG A 23 -2.90 -9.92 -5.36
C ARG A 23 -3.78 -10.43 -4.21
N ARG A 24 -3.15 -10.97 -3.16
CA ARG A 24 -3.86 -11.43 -1.96
C ARG A 24 -4.56 -10.26 -1.24
N PHE A 25 -3.86 -9.15 -1.04
CA PHE A 25 -4.44 -7.94 -0.43
C PHE A 25 -5.69 -7.47 -1.22
N ILE A 26 -5.59 -7.38 -2.55
CA ILE A 26 -6.72 -7.03 -3.42
C ILE A 26 -7.90 -8.00 -3.22
N GLN A 27 -7.64 -9.31 -3.22
CA GLN A 27 -8.68 -10.32 -2.99
C GLN A 27 -9.33 -10.18 -1.61
N ASP A 28 -8.52 -10.02 -0.56
CA ASP A 28 -9.00 -9.90 0.81
C ASP A 28 -9.90 -8.66 0.98
N ILE A 29 -9.50 -7.51 0.44
CA ILE A 29 -10.33 -6.30 0.55
C ILE A 29 -11.56 -6.35 -0.36
N THR A 30 -11.48 -7.00 -1.52
CA THR A 30 -12.65 -7.18 -2.41
C THR A 30 -13.68 -8.13 -1.78
N ALA A 31 -13.24 -9.07 -0.93
CA ALA A 31 -14.16 -9.93 -0.18
C ALA A 31 -14.93 -9.17 0.92
N ILE A 32 -14.36 -8.09 1.47
CA ILE A 32 -15.00 -7.23 2.48
C ILE A 32 -15.86 -6.15 1.81
N ILE A 33 -15.34 -5.53 0.76
CA ILE A 33 -15.99 -4.43 0.03
C ILE A 33 -16.02 -4.79 -1.45
N PRO A 34 -17.00 -5.57 -1.92
CA PRO A 34 -17.08 -5.99 -3.33
C PRO A 34 -17.07 -4.83 -4.32
N GLU A 35 -17.64 -3.68 -3.94
CA GLU A 35 -17.73 -2.47 -4.76
C GLU A 35 -16.35 -1.85 -5.05
N ILE A 36 -15.32 -2.20 -4.26
CA ILE A 36 -13.94 -1.74 -4.48
C ILE A 36 -13.32 -2.35 -5.75
N SER A 37 -13.97 -3.34 -6.38
CA SER A 37 -13.44 -3.92 -7.61
C SER A 37 -13.26 -2.88 -8.72
N GLY A 38 -14.17 -1.90 -8.81
CA GLY A 38 -14.10 -0.82 -9.80
C GLY A 38 -12.99 0.20 -9.52
N PHE A 39 -12.55 0.31 -8.27
CA PHE A 39 -11.50 1.22 -7.84
C PHE A 39 -10.13 0.84 -8.41
N TRP A 40 -9.82 -0.46 -8.53
CA TRP A 40 -8.58 -0.95 -9.13
C TRP A 40 -8.42 -0.64 -10.62
N SER A 41 -9.55 -0.46 -11.31
CA SER A 41 -9.61 -0.06 -12.72
C SER A 41 -9.88 1.42 -12.91
N SER A 42 -9.90 2.21 -11.83
CA SER A 42 -10.22 3.63 -11.90
C SER A 42 -9.09 4.44 -12.53
N LEU A 43 -9.42 5.64 -13.01
CA LEU A 43 -8.46 6.62 -13.51
C LEU A 43 -7.76 7.39 -12.38
N CYS A 44 -7.99 7.04 -11.11
CA CYS A 44 -7.33 7.67 -9.97
C CYS A 44 -5.83 7.39 -10.01
N SER A 45 -5.03 8.40 -9.66
CA SER A 45 -3.59 8.24 -9.45
C SER A 45 -3.30 7.29 -8.29
N LEU A 46 -2.09 6.72 -8.24
CA LEU A 46 -1.68 5.81 -7.16
C LEU A 46 -1.76 6.48 -5.77
N ILE A 47 -1.48 7.78 -5.68
CA ILE A 47 -1.58 8.55 -4.44
C ILE A 47 -3.03 8.62 -3.99
N GLU A 48 -3.96 8.97 -4.88
CA GLU A 48 -5.40 9.03 -4.57
C GLU A 48 -5.93 7.66 -4.16
N GLN A 49 -5.46 6.61 -4.83
CA GLN A 49 -5.80 5.24 -4.47
C GLN A 49 -5.31 4.90 -3.06
N LEU A 50 -4.05 5.17 -2.74
CA LEU A 50 -3.51 4.91 -1.42
C LEU A 50 -4.24 5.70 -0.33
N TRP A 51 -4.56 6.98 -0.60
CA TRP A 51 -5.33 7.84 0.30
C TRP A 51 -6.73 7.31 0.55
N PHE A 52 -7.39 6.78 -0.48
CA PHE A 52 -8.69 6.13 -0.33
C PHE A 52 -8.58 4.93 0.61
N LEU A 53 -7.63 4.02 0.36
CA LEU A 53 -7.45 2.81 1.18
C LEU A 53 -7.19 3.13 2.65
N LEU A 54 -6.41 4.18 2.94
CA LEU A 54 -6.11 4.63 4.31
C LEU A 54 -7.32 5.17 5.07
N ARG A 55 -8.39 5.57 4.37
CA ARG A 55 -9.61 6.12 4.98
C ARG A 55 -10.70 5.08 5.18
N VAL A 56 -10.52 3.86 4.68
CA VAL A 56 -11.52 2.79 4.78
C VAL A 56 -11.26 1.99 6.06
N PHE A 57 -12.06 2.26 7.10
CA PHE A 57 -11.93 1.62 8.41
C PHE A 57 -12.06 0.09 8.38
N ASP A 58 -12.96 -0.45 7.54
CA ASP A 58 -13.24 -1.89 7.48
C ASP A 58 -12.04 -2.73 7.02
N ILE A 59 -11.01 -2.10 6.42
CA ILE A 59 -9.80 -2.78 5.91
C ILE A 59 -8.53 -2.34 6.62
N GLU A 60 -8.61 -1.51 7.67
CA GLU A 60 -7.44 -0.91 8.34
C GLU A 60 -6.40 -1.97 8.74
N GLY A 61 -6.84 -3.05 9.39
CA GLY A 61 -5.95 -4.14 9.81
C GLY A 61 -5.32 -4.90 8.64
N LEU A 62 -6.02 -5.05 7.52
CA LEU A 62 -5.48 -5.67 6.30
C LEU A 62 -4.45 -4.75 5.63
N LEU A 63 -4.72 -3.45 5.59
CA LEU A 63 -3.82 -2.45 5.03
C LEU A 63 -2.53 -2.36 5.85
N ALA A 64 -2.63 -2.29 7.19
CA ALA A 64 -1.47 -2.25 8.07
C ALA A 64 -0.58 -3.50 7.90
N LYS A 65 -1.20 -4.69 7.84
CA LYS A 65 -0.48 -5.94 7.58
C LYS A 65 0.18 -5.95 6.19
N PHE A 66 -0.50 -5.44 5.17
CA PHE A 66 0.04 -5.37 3.81
C PHE A 66 1.25 -4.43 3.74
N ILE A 67 1.16 -3.23 4.32
CA ILE A 67 2.27 -2.28 4.41
C ILE A 67 3.47 -2.93 5.12
N HIS A 68 3.23 -3.59 6.26
CA HIS A 68 4.29 -4.32 6.97
C HIS A 68 4.95 -5.40 6.10
N ASP A 69 4.15 -6.25 5.44
CA ASP A 69 4.66 -7.31 4.56
C ASP A 69 5.51 -6.75 3.41
N VAL A 70 5.14 -5.58 2.87
CA VAL A 70 5.91 -4.88 1.83
C VAL A 70 7.22 -4.34 2.40
N LEU A 71 7.18 -3.65 3.54
CA LEU A 71 8.37 -3.09 4.20
C LEU A 71 9.40 -4.17 4.57
N VAL A 72 8.96 -5.36 5.01
CA VAL A 72 9.86 -6.49 5.27
C VAL A 72 10.62 -6.88 4.00
N ILE A 73 9.95 -6.96 2.85
CA ILE A 73 10.61 -7.28 1.58
C ILE A 73 11.62 -6.21 1.18
N TYR A 74 11.30 -4.93 1.40
CA TYR A 74 12.23 -3.85 1.11
C TYR A 74 13.39 -3.77 2.10
N ASN A 75 13.24 -4.22 3.35
CA ASN A 75 14.37 -4.34 4.28
C ASN A 75 15.36 -5.43 3.84
N ASP A 76 14.90 -6.46 3.14
CA ASP A 76 15.74 -7.56 2.65
C ASP A 76 16.41 -7.26 1.29
N VAL A 77 16.11 -6.12 0.65
CA VAL A 77 16.65 -5.72 -0.65
C VAL A 77 17.28 -4.32 -0.53
N PRO A 78 18.45 -4.03 -1.12
CA PRO A 78 19.02 -2.68 -1.11
C PRO A 78 18.24 -1.73 -2.04
N MET A 79 16.98 -1.49 -1.73
CA MET A 79 16.11 -0.52 -2.38
C MET A 79 15.79 0.58 -1.38
N TYR A 80 16.08 1.82 -1.77
CA TYR A 80 15.66 3.00 -1.02
C TYR A 80 14.21 3.30 -1.41
N VAL A 81 13.28 3.06 -0.49
CA VAL A 81 11.92 3.59 -0.59
C VAL A 81 11.96 4.98 0.03
N ALA A 82 11.76 6.01 -0.78
CA ALA A 82 11.58 7.35 -0.25
C ALA A 82 10.21 7.39 0.42
N LEU A 83 10.17 7.42 1.76
CA LEU A 83 8.95 7.78 2.48
C LEU A 83 8.53 9.18 2.02
N LEU A 84 7.53 9.26 1.15
CA LEU A 84 6.87 10.52 0.84
C LEU A 84 5.95 10.89 2.02
N ALA A 85 5.53 12.15 2.04
CA ALA A 85 4.87 12.86 3.13
C ALA A 85 3.60 12.22 3.77
N LEU A 86 3.19 11.01 3.40
CA LEU A 86 2.07 10.28 3.99
C LEU A 86 2.19 10.16 5.52
N TRP A 87 3.42 10.05 6.03
CA TRP A 87 3.72 9.99 7.47
C TRP A 87 4.25 11.32 8.03
N ALA A 88 4.59 12.28 7.17
CA ALA A 88 5.09 13.59 7.60
C ALA A 88 3.98 14.46 8.22
N ASP A 89 2.71 14.16 7.94
CA ASP A 89 1.54 14.77 8.57
C ASP A 89 1.00 13.97 9.78
N SER A 90 1.67 12.88 10.18
CA SER A 90 1.34 12.22 11.45
C SER A 90 1.82 13.13 12.59
N PRO A 91 0.92 13.60 13.49
CA PRO A 91 1.37 14.36 14.64
C PRO A 91 2.29 13.43 15.43
N VAL A 92 3.57 13.78 15.47
CA VAL A 92 4.54 13.19 16.37
C VAL A 92 3.87 13.11 17.74
N ILE A 93 3.64 11.90 18.24
CA ILE A 93 3.33 11.70 19.65
C ILE A 93 4.57 12.22 20.38
N GLN A 94 4.48 13.46 20.85
CA GLN A 94 5.47 14.03 21.74
C GLN A 94 5.32 13.28 23.07
N GLU A 95 6.31 12.47 23.41
CA GLU A 95 6.54 12.02 24.80
C GLU A 95 6.80 13.22 25.73
#